data_AF-A0A925N089-F1
#
_entry.id   AF-A0A925N089-F1
#
_cell.length_a   1.000
_cell.length_b   1.000
_cell.length_c   1.000
_cell.angle_alpha   90.00
_cell.angle_beta   90.00
_cell.angle_gamma   90.00
#
_symmetry.space_group_name_H-M   'P 1'
#
loop_
_entity.id
_entity.type
_entity.pdbx_description
1 polymer ?
#
loop_
_entity_poly.entity_id
_entity_poly.type
_entity_poly.pdbx_seq_one_letter_code
_entity_poly.pdbx_strand_id
1 'polypeptide(L)' 'MTKTIMITGATSGFGAATAKRFAAAGWRVVATGRRAG' A
#
# COMPACT_ATOMS: atom_id res chain seq x y z
N MET A 1 11.89 4.21 -14.81
CA MET A 1 11.40 2.90 -14.33
C MET A 1 10.59 3.10 -13.06
N THR A 2 9.37 2.55 -12.98
CA THR A 2 8.49 2.71 -11.79
C THR A 2 8.82 1.67 -10.73
N LYS A 3 9.18 2.12 -9.52
CA LYS A 3 9.47 1.26 -8.38
C LYS A 3 8.20 0.55 -7.90
N THR A 4 8.36 -0.65 -7.34
CA THR A 4 7.24 -1.50 -6.87
C THR A 4 7.42 -1.84 -5.40
N ILE A 5 6.32 -1.84 -4.65
CA ILE A 5 6.31 -2.22 -3.23
C ILE A 5 5.09 -3.11 -2.93
N MET A 6 5.27 -4.13 -2.10
CA MET A 6 4.20 -4.95 -1.54
C MET A 6 4.00 -4.59 -0.07
N ILE A 7 2.77 -4.29 0.33
CA ILE A 7 2.40 -3.89 1.69
C ILE A 7 1.34 -4.86 2.21
N THR A 8 1.65 -5.56 3.31
CA THR A 8 0.71 -6.42 4.02
C THR A 8 0.00 -5.64 5.13
N GLY A 9 -1.20 -6.08 5.52
CA GLY A 9 -2.00 -5.37 6.53
C GLY A 9 -2.44 -3.98 6.06
N ALA A 10 -2.64 -3.79 4.76
CA ALA A 10 -2.87 -2.48 4.14
C ALA A 10 -4.31 -1.94 4.29
N THR A 11 -5.14 -2.59 5.09
CA THR A 11 -6.57 -2.26 5.23
C THR A 11 -6.84 -1.16 6.26
N SER A 12 -5.96 -0.96 7.24
CA SER A 12 -6.10 0.09 8.26
C SER A 12 -4.76 0.53 8.84
N GLY A 13 -4.77 1.57 9.69
CA GLY A 13 -3.60 2.02 10.45
C GLY A 13 -2.39 2.36 9.57
N PHE A 14 -1.20 1.97 10.03
CA PHE A 14 0.05 2.25 9.32
C PHE A 14 0.12 1.60 7.94
N GLY A 15 -0.43 0.40 7.76
CA GLY A 15 -0.44 -0.27 6.45
C GLY A 15 -1.18 0.56 5.39
N ALA A 16 -2.38 1.04 5.73
CA ALA A 16 -3.17 1.90 4.85
C ALA A 16 -2.48 3.26 4.60
N ALA A 17 -1.91 3.88 5.64
CA ALA A 17 -1.18 5.14 5.49
C ALA A 17 0.07 4.99 4.60
N THR A 18 0.79 3.87 4.74
CA THR A 18 1.96 3.54 3.93
C THR A 18 1.58 3.32 2.47
N ALA A 19 0.52 2.56 2.21
CA ALA A 19 0.03 2.35 0.84
C ALA A 19 -0.33 3.67 0.14
N LYS A 20 -1.05 4.55 0.84
CA LYS A 20 -1.39 5.90 0.34
C LYS A 20 -0.14 6.73 0.06
N ARG A 21 0.83 6.74 0.98
CA ARG A 21 2.08 7.50 0.83
C ARG A 21 2.88 7.06 -0.41
N PHE A 22 3.05 5.77 -0.62
CA PHE A 22 3.83 5.25 -1.75
C PHE A 22 3.09 5.39 -3.08
N ALA A 23 1.76 5.21 -3.09
CA ALA A 23 0.96 5.49 -4.28
C ALA A 23 1.07 6.98 -4.69
N ALA A 24 0.97 7.90 -3.73
CA ALA A 24 1.16 9.34 -3.98
C ALA A 24 2.58 9.69 -4.46
N ALA A 25 3.58 8.91 -4.05
CA ALA A 25 4.95 9.04 -4.55
C ALA A 25 5.19 8.39 -5.94
N GLY A 26 4.14 7.91 -6.61
CA GLY A 26 4.22 7.34 -7.96
C GLY A 26 4.72 5.91 -8.03
N TRP A 27 4.71 5.17 -6.91
CA TRP A 27 5.08 3.76 -6.91
C TRP A 27 3.93 2.88 -7.35
N ARG A 28 4.25 1.72 -7.94
CA ARG A 28 3.27 0.63 -8.10
C ARG A 28 3.13 -0.10 -6.76
N VAL A 29 1.97 0.03 -6.14
CA VAL A 29 1.67 -0.54 -4.83
C VAL A 29 0.82 -1.79 -4.97
N VAL A 30 1.29 -2.92 -4.42
CA VAL A 30 0.50 -4.13 -4.22
C VAL A 30 0.11 -4.18 -2.74
N ALA A 31 -1.18 -4.07 -2.44
CA ALA A 31 -1.69 -4.03 -1.08
C ALA A 31 -2.45 -5.31 -0.76
N THR A 32 -2.21 -5.92 0.41
CA THR A 32 -2.96 -7.09 0.87
C THR A 32 -3.50 -6.88 2.28
N GLY A 33 -4.65 -7.48 2.55
CA GLY A 33 -5.29 -7.47 3.87
C GLY A 33 -6.32 -8.60 3.98
N ARG A 34 -6.74 -8.91 5.21
CA ARG A 34 -7.70 -9.99 5.48
C ARG A 34 -9.16 -9.59 5.29
N ARG A 35 -9.45 -8.29 5.25
CA ARG A 35 -10.80 -7.73 5.15
C ARG A 35 -10.85 -6.87 3.91
N ALA A 36 -11.97 -6.88 3.20
CA ALA A 36 -12.28 -5.78 2.29
C ALA A 36 -12.60 -4.58 3.19
N GLY A 37 -11.70 -3.60 3.20
CA GLY A 37 -11.96 -2.29 3.78
C GLY A 37 -12.66 -1.41 2.75
#